data_AF-A0A2C5Z0E1-F1
#
_entry.id   AF-A0A2C5Z0E1-F1
#
_cell.length_a   1.000
_cell.length_b   1.000
_cell.length_c   1.000
_cell.angle_alpha   90.00
_cell.angle_beta   90.00
_cell.angle_gamma   90.00
#
_symmetry.space_group_name_H-M   'P 1'
#
loop_
_entity.id
_entity.type
_entity.pdbx_description
1 polymer ?
#
loop_
_entity_poly.entity_id
_entity_poly.type
_entity_poly.pdbx_seq_one_letter_code
_entity_poly.pdbx_strand_id
1 'polypeptide(L)'
;MSGPFTSPFSANTNPFGADRLHSPSNNAMHRVVEEDENDNIASPISGSFSHPSGVGFTGTFGGDSSTDTLPTMRSPPNPDSYPAQYNFARRTSVSAESLKPSADTDDNWTPPYHEKTQSQLGRLQSAIGGNFLFSHLDEEQSGQILGALVEKPIPVKDIKVSGFLLYLKRGHVFVGAVPNTTQVISQGDAGDFFYIVERGSFDVYVNSSGTIQPGPNGLGEKVGNIQAGGSFGELALMYNAPRAATVISAEPECMLWAVDRITFRRILMESTFARRRMYESFLGEVPLLSSLTPYERSKIADALETQKFGPGDIIIREGDPGHSFFLLESGEADAYKGDPSNKVLHYKKGDFFGELALLNDAPRAASVVASTQVKVATLGKNAFQRLLGPVEGILRRTRYEGIKSGVEEMDPLHRE
;
A
#
# COMPACT_ATOMS: atom_id res chain seq x y z
N MET A 1 43.66 26.13 9.20
CA MET A 1 43.14 27.14 8.26
C MET A 1 41.91 26.56 7.59
N SER A 2 40.76 26.82 8.20
CA SER A 2 39.46 26.26 7.85
C SER A 2 38.57 27.44 7.41
N GLY A 3 38.34 27.57 6.11
CA GLY A 3 37.39 28.54 5.56
C GLY A 3 35.99 27.93 5.50
N PRO A 4 34.91 28.68 5.82
CA PRO A 4 33.55 28.17 5.77
C PRO A 4 32.99 28.21 4.33
N PHE A 5 32.30 27.13 3.96
CA PHE A 5 31.55 26.99 2.71
C PHE A 5 30.16 27.64 2.88
N THR A 6 29.83 28.62 2.04
CA THR A 6 28.54 29.32 2.00
C THR A 6 27.53 28.56 1.13
N SER A 7 26.41 28.14 1.71
CA SER A 7 25.26 27.55 1.00
C SER A 7 24.38 28.65 0.38
N PRO A 8 23.84 28.48 -0.85
CA PRO A 8 23.08 29.50 -1.55
C PRO A 8 21.57 29.51 -1.24
N PHE A 9 21.11 28.83 -0.18
CA PHE A 9 19.70 28.83 0.20
C PHE A 9 19.48 29.52 1.55
N SER A 10 19.19 30.82 1.47
CA SER A 10 18.81 31.65 2.62
C SER A 10 17.34 31.47 3.01
N ALA A 11 17.18 31.26 4.32
CA ALA A 11 16.02 31.37 5.19
C ALA A 11 14.75 32.12 4.71
N ASN A 12 13.63 31.39 4.79
CA ASN A 12 12.43 31.68 5.60
C ASN A 12 11.75 33.06 5.48
N THR A 13 10.68 33.11 4.67
CA THR A 13 9.60 34.11 4.78
C THR A 13 8.26 33.38 4.82
N ASN A 14 7.71 33.26 6.02
CA ASN A 14 6.39 32.67 6.29
C ASN A 14 5.34 33.79 6.22
N PRO A 15 4.33 33.74 5.31
CA PRO A 15 3.49 34.90 5.01
C PRO A 15 2.21 35.02 5.86
N PHE A 16 2.06 34.27 6.95
CA PHE A 16 0.83 34.32 7.76
C PHE A 16 1.08 34.41 9.27
N GLY A 17 0.83 35.61 9.81
CA GLY A 17 0.69 35.96 11.24
C GLY A 17 1.64 37.09 11.68
N ALA A 18 1.27 38.19 12.34
CA ALA A 18 0.01 38.72 12.86
C ALA A 18 0.18 40.24 13.17
N ASP A 19 -0.92 41.00 13.23
CA ASP A 19 -1.22 42.08 14.20
C ASP A 19 -2.14 43.17 13.63
N ARG A 20 -3.38 43.27 14.14
CA ARG A 20 -4.10 44.53 14.46
C ARG A 20 -5.24 44.29 15.48
N LEU A 21 -5.34 45.21 16.45
CA LEU A 21 -6.26 45.26 17.61
C LEU A 21 -7.58 46.04 17.34
N HIS A 22 -8.67 45.64 18.03
CA HIS A 22 -9.94 46.34 18.42
C HIS A 22 -10.92 46.85 17.32
N SER A 23 -12.27 46.85 17.40
CA SER A 23 -13.39 46.31 18.22
C SER A 23 -14.73 46.59 17.41
N PRO A 24 -15.99 46.44 17.90
CA PRO A 24 -16.92 45.32 17.67
C PRO A 24 -18.26 45.71 16.96
N SER A 25 -18.98 44.75 16.32
CA SER A 25 -20.46 44.72 16.29
C SER A 25 -21.05 43.51 15.52
N ASN A 26 -22.02 42.85 16.16
CA ASN A 26 -23.20 42.14 15.63
C ASN A 26 -23.10 41.34 14.32
N ASN A 27 -23.30 40.01 14.39
CA ASN A 27 -24.60 39.46 14.01
C ASN A 27 -24.78 37.98 14.41
N ALA A 28 -26.06 37.66 14.63
CA ALA A 28 -26.62 36.45 15.17
C ALA A 28 -26.41 35.18 14.32
N MET A 29 -26.52 34.03 14.99
CA MET A 29 -26.51 32.68 14.45
C MET A 29 -27.51 32.48 13.29
N HIS A 30 -27.09 31.69 12.29
CA HIS A 30 -28.04 30.88 11.53
C HIS A 30 -27.61 29.40 11.48
N ARG A 31 -28.65 28.59 11.67
CA ARG A 31 -28.77 27.14 11.82
C ARG A 31 -28.19 26.38 10.63
N VAL A 32 -27.47 25.29 10.90
CA VAL A 32 -27.06 24.31 9.88
C VAL A 32 -28.29 23.51 9.46
N VAL A 33 -28.59 23.50 8.16
CA VAL A 33 -29.58 22.63 7.53
C VAL A 33 -28.81 21.40 7.05
N GLU A 34 -29.26 20.21 7.47
CA GLU A 34 -28.82 18.94 6.92
C GLU A 34 -29.46 18.80 5.53
N GLU A 35 -28.66 18.70 4.48
CA GLU A 35 -29.13 18.40 3.13
C GLU A 35 -29.09 16.88 2.93
N ASP A 36 -30.26 16.29 2.71
CA ASP A 36 -30.46 14.91 2.28
C ASP A 36 -29.78 14.68 0.90
N GLU A 37 -28.89 13.70 0.81
CA GLU A 37 -28.27 13.29 -0.46
C GLU A 37 -29.30 12.61 -1.37
N ASN A 38 -29.73 13.33 -2.41
CA ASN A 38 -30.32 12.71 -3.59
C ASN A 38 -29.84 13.43 -4.86
N ASP A 39 -28.56 13.25 -5.19
CA ASP A 39 -27.94 13.87 -6.37
C ASP A 39 -27.55 12.84 -7.44
N ASN A 40 -28.45 12.69 -8.41
CA ASN A 40 -28.07 12.54 -9.82
C ASN A 40 -27.95 13.97 -10.36
N ILE A 41 -26.76 14.55 -10.52
CA ILE A 41 -26.47 15.66 -11.46
C ILE A 41 -24.96 15.87 -11.61
N ALA A 42 -24.59 16.17 -12.85
CA ALA A 42 -23.23 16.35 -13.38
C ALA A 42 -22.50 17.61 -12.87
N SER A 43 -21.17 17.57 -13.01
CA SER A 43 -20.21 18.60 -12.59
C SER A 43 -20.46 19.99 -13.21
N PRO A 44 -20.22 21.09 -12.46
CA PRO A 44 -20.45 22.45 -12.93
C PRO A 44 -19.22 22.99 -13.65
N ILE A 45 -19.31 23.19 -14.96
CA ILE A 45 -18.40 24.09 -15.68
C ILE A 45 -19.20 24.86 -16.74
N SER A 46 -19.87 25.94 -16.32
CA SER A 46 -20.34 26.97 -17.24
C SER A 46 -20.32 28.34 -16.54
N GLY A 47 -19.19 29.04 -16.67
CA GLY A 47 -19.11 30.48 -16.41
C GLY A 47 -19.54 31.24 -17.66
N SER A 48 -20.68 31.93 -17.57
CA SER A 48 -21.17 32.89 -18.56
C SER A 48 -20.38 34.20 -18.46
N PHE A 49 -19.63 34.56 -19.51
CA PHE A 49 -19.19 35.94 -19.72
C PHE A 49 -19.41 36.38 -21.16
N SER A 50 -19.99 37.57 -21.27
CA SER A 50 -20.43 38.31 -22.44
C SER A 50 -19.29 38.75 -23.37
N HIS A 51 -19.53 38.66 -24.69
CA HIS A 51 -18.69 39.15 -25.79
C HIS A 51 -18.48 40.68 -25.76
N PRO A 52 -17.38 41.16 -26.40
CA PRO A 52 -17.61 41.78 -27.71
C PRO A 52 -16.61 41.35 -28.81
N SER A 53 -17.20 41.07 -29.98
CA SER A 53 -16.72 41.27 -31.37
C SER A 53 -15.30 40.84 -31.79
N GLY A 54 -15.23 39.82 -32.68
CA GLY A 54 -14.07 39.62 -33.56
C GLY A 54 -13.99 38.25 -34.25
N VAL A 55 -14.64 38.14 -35.42
CA VAL A 55 -14.29 37.25 -36.56
C VAL A 55 -14.36 35.71 -36.37
N GLY A 56 -15.51 35.15 -36.78
CA GLY A 56 -15.68 33.96 -37.63
C GLY A 56 -14.96 32.64 -37.31
N PHE A 57 -15.68 31.69 -36.70
CA PHE A 57 -15.41 30.26 -36.92
C PHE A 57 -16.73 29.51 -37.19
N THR A 58 -16.92 29.11 -38.45
CA THR A 58 -18.02 28.28 -38.93
C THR A 58 -17.64 26.80 -38.78
N GLY A 59 -18.43 26.02 -38.03
CA GLY A 59 -18.19 24.58 -37.89
C GLY A 59 -19.25 23.88 -37.03
N THR A 60 -20.28 23.39 -37.73
CA THR A 60 -21.53 22.74 -37.36
C THR A 60 -21.48 21.65 -36.27
N PHE A 61 -22.48 21.68 -35.38
CA PHE A 61 -22.78 20.71 -34.33
C PHE A 61 -23.69 19.59 -34.88
N GLY A 62 -23.30 18.32 -34.68
CA GLY A 62 -24.19 17.15 -34.75
C GLY A 62 -24.28 16.42 -36.11
N GLY A 63 -23.94 15.13 -36.09
CA GLY A 63 -24.24 14.19 -37.17
C GLY A 63 -23.61 12.82 -36.90
N ASP A 64 -24.45 11.81 -36.66
CA ASP A 64 -24.01 10.41 -36.65
C ASP A 64 -23.41 10.05 -38.02
N SER A 65 -22.35 9.24 -38.02
CA SER A 65 -21.88 8.51 -39.20
C SER A 65 -20.92 7.42 -38.75
N SER A 66 -21.35 6.19 -39.00
CA SER A 66 -20.59 4.94 -38.92
C SER A 66 -19.40 4.96 -39.90
N THR A 67 -18.22 5.34 -39.43
CA THR A 67 -16.94 4.94 -40.02
C THR A 67 -15.87 4.82 -38.92
N ASP A 68 -15.45 3.60 -38.63
CA ASP A 68 -14.27 3.31 -37.82
C ASP A 68 -13.05 3.94 -38.50
N THR A 69 -12.51 5.00 -37.91
CA THR A 69 -11.16 5.48 -38.21
C THR A 69 -10.32 5.34 -36.95
N LEU A 70 -9.20 4.62 -37.09
CA LEU A 70 -8.18 4.46 -36.04
C LEU A 70 -7.75 5.84 -35.49
N PRO A 71 -7.44 5.94 -34.18
CA PRO A 71 -7.00 7.19 -33.59
C PRO A 71 -5.75 7.66 -34.33
N THR A 72 -5.85 8.83 -34.97
CA THR A 72 -4.71 9.50 -35.60
C THR A 72 -3.69 9.79 -34.50
N MET A 73 -2.50 9.19 -34.61
CA MET A 73 -1.37 9.60 -33.79
C MET A 73 -1.16 11.09 -34.01
N ARG A 74 -1.31 11.89 -32.94
CA ARG A 74 -0.90 13.29 -32.97
C ARG A 74 0.59 13.32 -33.29
N SER A 75 0.94 13.93 -34.42
CA SER A 75 2.33 14.29 -34.71
C SER A 75 2.92 15.02 -33.49
N PRO A 76 4.19 14.75 -33.12
CA PRO A 76 4.80 15.43 -31.99
C PRO A 76 4.73 16.95 -32.21
N PRO A 77 4.33 17.72 -31.19
CA PRO A 77 4.16 19.15 -31.35
C PRO A 77 5.52 19.82 -31.63
N ASN A 78 5.52 20.79 -32.54
CA ASN A 78 6.72 21.49 -32.99
C ASN A 78 7.41 22.18 -31.79
N PRO A 79 8.63 21.79 -31.40
CA PRO A 79 9.27 22.20 -30.15
C PRO A 79 9.54 23.72 -30.09
N ASP A 80 9.63 24.39 -31.24
CA ASP A 80 9.84 25.85 -31.34
C ASP A 80 8.63 26.69 -30.92
N SER A 81 7.48 26.06 -30.64
CA SER A 81 6.24 26.73 -30.25
C SER A 81 6.07 26.88 -28.73
N TYR A 82 6.98 26.32 -27.93
CA TYR A 82 6.84 26.25 -26.47
C TYR A 82 7.96 27.04 -25.78
N PRO A 83 7.66 27.74 -24.67
CA PRO A 83 8.68 28.42 -23.87
C PRO A 83 9.77 27.44 -23.44
N ALA A 84 11.03 27.89 -23.35
CA ALA A 84 12.19 27.05 -23.02
C ALA A 84 12.09 26.25 -21.70
N GLN A 85 11.13 26.60 -20.83
CA GLN A 85 10.83 25.93 -19.56
C GLN A 85 9.62 24.98 -19.61
N TYR A 86 9.05 24.73 -20.80
CA TYR A 86 7.93 23.83 -20.95
C TYR A 86 8.39 22.38 -20.77
N ASN A 87 8.17 21.85 -19.57
CA ASN A 87 8.45 20.46 -19.28
C ASN A 87 7.40 19.57 -19.97
N PHE A 88 7.79 18.95 -21.10
CA PHE A 88 6.95 18.00 -21.84
C PHE A 88 6.65 16.72 -21.05
N ALA A 89 7.35 16.46 -19.94
CA ALA A 89 7.05 15.35 -19.04
C ALA A 89 5.80 15.63 -18.20
N ARG A 90 4.63 15.58 -18.84
CA ARG A 90 3.35 15.56 -18.12
C ARG A 90 3.26 14.26 -17.33
N ARG A 91 2.93 14.35 -16.05
CA ARG A 91 2.57 13.18 -15.25
C ARG A 91 1.30 12.58 -15.84
N THR A 92 1.39 11.33 -16.29
CA THR A 92 0.25 10.56 -16.79
C THR A 92 -0.35 9.75 -15.64
N SER A 93 -1.67 9.61 -15.64
CA SER A 93 -2.35 8.73 -14.70
C SER A 93 -2.02 7.27 -15.00
N VAL A 94 -1.81 6.48 -13.95
CA VAL A 94 -1.71 5.02 -14.04
C VAL A 94 -2.86 4.41 -13.25
N SER A 95 -3.46 3.35 -13.78
CA SER A 95 -4.46 2.55 -13.09
C SER A 95 -4.14 1.09 -13.31
N ALA A 96 -4.35 0.29 -12.27
CA ALA A 96 -4.34 -1.15 -12.38
C ALA A 96 -5.78 -1.65 -12.60
N GLU A 97 -5.94 -2.95 -12.83
CA GLU A 97 -7.24 -3.58 -13.00
C GLU A 97 -8.07 -3.45 -11.71
N SER A 98 -9.39 -3.33 -11.87
CA SER A 98 -10.31 -3.30 -10.73
C SER A 98 -10.47 -4.73 -10.19
N LEU A 99 -10.31 -4.87 -8.87
CA LEU A 99 -10.55 -6.12 -8.13
C LEU A 99 -11.67 -5.85 -7.13
N LYS A 100 -12.68 -6.73 -7.07
CA LYS A 100 -13.82 -6.61 -6.16
C LYS A 100 -13.68 -7.60 -5.00
N PRO A 101 -13.08 -7.20 -3.87
CA PRO A 101 -12.78 -8.13 -2.78
C PRO A 101 -14.02 -8.74 -2.11
N SER A 102 -15.17 -8.06 -2.17
CA SER A 102 -16.44 -8.53 -1.57
C SER A 102 -17.33 -9.34 -2.52
N ALA A 103 -17.21 -9.15 -3.84
CA ALA A 103 -18.00 -9.88 -4.83
C ALA A 103 -17.41 -11.26 -5.14
N ASP A 104 -16.12 -11.45 -4.85
CA ASP A 104 -15.42 -12.73 -5.04
C ASP A 104 -15.60 -13.67 -3.83
N THR A 105 -16.49 -13.37 -2.87
CA THR A 105 -16.81 -14.31 -1.76
C THR A 105 -17.39 -15.64 -2.28
N ASP A 106 -17.94 -15.65 -3.50
CA ASP A 106 -18.44 -16.83 -4.21
C ASP A 106 -17.37 -17.49 -5.11
N ASP A 107 -16.23 -16.83 -5.31
CA ASP A 107 -15.10 -17.35 -6.06
C ASP A 107 -14.21 -18.06 -5.01
N ASN A 108 -14.33 -19.38 -4.88
CA ASN A 108 -13.51 -20.23 -3.98
C ASN A 108 -12.05 -20.27 -4.47
N TRP A 109 -11.46 -19.09 -4.63
CA TRP A 109 -10.10 -18.87 -5.08
C TRP A 109 -9.17 -19.18 -3.92
N THR A 110 -8.12 -19.92 -4.24
CA THR A 110 -7.04 -20.20 -3.29
C THR A 110 -5.75 -19.80 -3.97
N PRO A 111 -4.81 -19.16 -3.24
CA PRO A 111 -3.51 -18.85 -3.80
C PRO A 111 -2.88 -20.14 -4.36
N PRO A 112 -2.37 -20.12 -5.60
CA PRO A 112 -1.66 -21.27 -6.13
C PRO A 112 -0.47 -21.60 -5.23
N TYR A 113 -0.20 -22.89 -5.05
CA TYR A 113 0.89 -23.34 -4.21
C TYR A 113 1.77 -24.32 -4.99
N HIS A 114 3.04 -23.97 -5.11
CA HIS A 114 4.07 -24.81 -5.71
C HIS A 114 5.05 -25.23 -4.63
N GLU A 115 5.20 -26.54 -4.44
CA GLU A 115 6.11 -27.12 -3.45
C GLU A 115 7.55 -26.64 -3.67
N LYS A 116 8.19 -26.23 -2.58
CA LYS A 116 9.57 -25.74 -2.57
C LYS A 116 10.33 -26.35 -1.42
N THR A 117 11.61 -26.63 -1.64
CA THR A 117 12.51 -27.06 -0.58
C THR A 117 12.82 -25.91 0.38
N GLN A 118 13.18 -26.22 1.63
CA GLN A 118 13.57 -25.20 2.61
C GLN A 118 14.74 -24.32 2.14
N SER A 119 15.65 -24.90 1.35
CA SER A 119 16.78 -24.16 0.77
C SER A 119 16.33 -23.18 -0.32
N GLN A 120 15.38 -23.56 -1.18
CA GLN A 120 14.79 -22.65 -2.16
C GLN A 120 14.04 -21.50 -1.47
N LEU A 121 13.24 -21.80 -0.44
CA LEU A 121 12.52 -20.78 0.33
C LEU A 121 13.49 -19.77 0.97
N GLY A 122 14.59 -20.23 1.58
CA GLY A 122 15.59 -19.32 2.16
C GLY A 122 16.28 -18.41 1.14
N ARG A 123 16.57 -18.94 -0.07
CA ARG A 123 17.11 -18.12 -1.18
C ARG A 123 16.09 -17.10 -1.66
N LEU A 124 14.83 -17.50 -1.82
CA LEU A 124 13.75 -16.62 -2.25
C LEU A 124 13.49 -15.50 -1.25
N GLN A 125 13.42 -15.81 0.05
CA GLN A 125 13.28 -14.82 1.12
C GLN A 125 14.41 -13.80 1.08
N SER A 126 15.65 -14.26 0.87
CA SER A 126 16.81 -13.38 0.74
C SER A 126 16.73 -12.50 -0.52
N ALA A 127 16.25 -13.03 -1.63
CA ALA A 127 16.12 -12.32 -2.90
C ALA A 127 15.05 -11.21 -2.86
N ILE A 128 13.93 -11.42 -2.16
CA ILE A 128 12.84 -10.43 -2.05
C ILE A 128 13.03 -9.45 -0.89
N GLY A 129 13.87 -9.75 0.10
CA GLY A 129 14.00 -8.94 1.32
C GLY A 129 14.44 -7.49 1.09
N GLY A 130 15.16 -7.21 0.00
CA GLY A 130 15.56 -5.86 -0.40
C GLY A 130 14.53 -5.12 -1.26
N ASN A 131 13.42 -5.76 -1.65
CA ASN A 131 12.44 -5.20 -2.56
C ASN A 131 11.31 -4.49 -1.79
N PHE A 132 11.05 -3.23 -2.15
CA PHE A 132 10.03 -2.38 -1.53
C PHE A 132 8.62 -2.99 -1.53
N LEU A 133 8.26 -3.77 -2.56
CA LEU A 133 6.94 -4.40 -2.63
C LEU A 133 6.74 -5.53 -1.60
N PHE A 134 7.84 -6.04 -1.04
CA PHE A 134 7.84 -7.19 -0.15
C PHE A 134 8.26 -6.84 1.29
N SER A 135 8.81 -5.65 1.52
CA SER A 135 9.35 -5.23 2.82
C SER A 135 8.30 -5.02 3.92
N HIS A 136 7.04 -4.83 3.55
CA HIS A 136 5.93 -4.56 4.47
C HIS A 136 4.87 -5.66 4.52
N LEU A 137 5.20 -6.84 3.97
CA LEU A 137 4.31 -7.99 4.03
C LEU A 137 4.41 -8.65 5.39
N ASP A 138 3.27 -9.09 5.92
CA ASP A 138 3.27 -9.99 7.06
C ASP A 138 3.73 -11.41 6.69
N GLU A 139 3.94 -12.24 7.71
CA GLU A 139 4.46 -13.61 7.53
C GLU A 139 3.53 -14.50 6.69
N GLU A 140 2.21 -14.30 6.81
CA GLU A 140 1.20 -15.06 6.06
C GLU A 140 1.19 -14.67 4.59
N GLN A 141 1.15 -13.36 4.30
CA GLN A 141 1.25 -12.81 2.95
C GLN A 141 2.55 -13.22 2.28
N SER A 142 3.68 -13.09 2.98
CA SER A 142 4.99 -13.49 2.48
C SER A 142 5.01 -14.99 2.17
N GLY A 143 4.48 -15.82 3.07
CA GLY A 143 4.36 -17.27 2.87
C GLY A 143 3.49 -17.63 1.65
N GLN A 144 2.33 -16.99 1.49
CA GLN A 144 1.42 -17.21 0.35
C GLN A 144 2.06 -16.81 -0.97
N ILE A 145 2.74 -15.66 -1.03
CA ILE A 145 3.40 -15.18 -2.26
C ILE A 145 4.59 -16.06 -2.63
N LEU A 146 5.40 -16.46 -1.64
CA LEU A 146 6.48 -17.42 -1.85
C LEU A 146 5.95 -18.78 -2.30
N GLY A 147 4.80 -19.22 -1.77
CA GLY A 147 4.07 -20.40 -2.24
C GLY A 147 3.62 -20.30 -3.69
N ALA A 148 3.12 -19.14 -4.10
CA ALA A 148 2.60 -18.86 -5.43
C ALA A 148 3.67 -18.72 -6.53
N LEU A 149 4.94 -18.51 -6.17
CA LEU A 149 6.02 -18.47 -7.16
C LEU A 149 6.14 -19.82 -7.90
N VAL A 150 6.05 -19.78 -9.23
CA VAL A 150 6.17 -20.95 -10.10
C VAL A 150 7.55 -21.01 -10.74
N GLU A 151 8.13 -22.21 -10.86
CA GLU A 151 9.37 -22.41 -11.61
C GLU A 151 9.13 -22.19 -13.10
N LYS A 152 9.98 -21.37 -13.73
CA LYS A 152 9.98 -21.10 -15.16
C LYS A 152 11.37 -21.42 -15.73
N PRO A 153 11.58 -22.64 -16.26
CA PRO A 153 12.83 -23.00 -16.93
C PRO A 153 12.96 -22.24 -18.25
N ILE A 154 14.18 -21.81 -18.56
CA ILE A 154 14.53 -21.09 -19.77
C ILE A 154 15.63 -21.88 -20.50
N PRO A 155 15.44 -22.25 -21.78
CA PRO A 155 14.29 -21.96 -22.65
C PRO A 155 13.01 -22.70 -22.23
N VAL A 156 11.85 -22.09 -22.49
CA VAL A 156 10.54 -22.69 -22.20
C VAL A 156 10.34 -23.88 -23.15
N LYS A 157 10.09 -25.08 -22.59
CA LYS A 157 9.71 -26.27 -23.37
C LYS A 157 8.48 -25.90 -24.20
N ASP A 158 8.57 -26.11 -25.51
CA ASP A 158 7.54 -25.80 -26.54
C ASP A 158 7.54 -24.41 -27.18
N ILE A 159 8.45 -23.49 -26.80
CA ILE A 159 8.65 -22.26 -27.57
C ILE A 159 9.98 -22.33 -28.31
N LYS A 160 9.93 -22.53 -29.64
CA LYS A 160 11.06 -22.25 -30.54
C LYS A 160 11.30 -20.74 -30.60
N VAL A 161 11.83 -20.15 -29.53
CA VAL A 161 12.25 -18.74 -29.57
C VAL A 161 13.54 -18.67 -30.38
N SER A 162 13.40 -18.42 -31.67
CA SER A 162 14.49 -17.84 -32.46
C SER A 162 14.63 -16.39 -32.00
N GLY A 163 15.39 -16.16 -30.93
CA GLY A 163 15.83 -14.81 -30.58
C GLY A 163 16.69 -14.29 -31.73
N PHE A 164 16.14 -13.46 -32.60
CA PHE A 164 16.88 -12.84 -33.69
C PHE A 164 17.82 -11.78 -33.10
N LEU A 165 19.11 -12.10 -32.99
CA LEU A 165 20.15 -11.12 -32.72
C LEU A 165 20.98 -10.94 -33.99
N LEU A 166 21.43 -9.72 -34.25
CA LEU A 166 22.35 -9.46 -35.34
C LEU A 166 23.77 -9.82 -34.89
N TYR A 167 24.33 -10.86 -35.49
CA TYR A 167 25.72 -11.26 -35.25
C TYR A 167 26.56 -11.09 -36.52
N LEU A 168 27.82 -10.69 -36.33
CA LEU A 168 28.79 -10.51 -37.40
C LEU A 168 29.47 -11.84 -37.72
N LYS A 169 29.30 -12.34 -38.95
CA LYS A 169 30.05 -13.50 -39.46
C LYS A 169 30.75 -13.10 -40.75
N ARG A 170 32.09 -13.19 -40.79
CA ARG A 170 32.91 -12.88 -41.97
C ARG A 170 32.64 -11.48 -42.57
N GLY A 171 32.43 -10.47 -41.75
CA GLY A 171 32.20 -9.08 -42.21
C GLY A 171 30.81 -8.80 -42.78
N HIS A 172 29.89 -9.77 -42.76
CA HIS A 172 28.49 -9.58 -43.14
C HIS A 172 27.60 -9.63 -41.90
N VAL A 173 26.60 -8.75 -41.88
CA VAL A 173 25.57 -8.64 -40.85
C VAL A 173 24.48 -9.66 -41.15
N PHE A 174 24.34 -10.70 -40.32
CA PHE A 174 23.31 -11.72 -40.47
C PHE A 174 22.17 -11.49 -39.47
N VAL A 175 20.94 -11.44 -39.96
CA VAL A 175 19.72 -11.61 -39.14
C VAL A 175 19.57 -13.11 -38.90
N GLY A 176 19.98 -13.60 -37.73
CA GLY A 176 19.91 -15.04 -37.43
C GLY A 176 19.72 -15.30 -35.94
N ALA A 177 18.97 -16.34 -35.61
CA ALA A 177 18.79 -16.78 -34.23
C ALA A 177 20.15 -16.92 -33.53
N VAL A 178 20.36 -16.26 -32.38
CA VAL A 178 21.49 -16.63 -31.52
C VAL A 178 21.15 -17.98 -30.92
N PRO A 179 21.95 -19.02 -31.16
CA PRO A 179 21.70 -20.32 -30.58
C PRO A 179 21.76 -20.18 -29.05
N ASN A 180 20.70 -20.62 -28.37
CA ASN A 180 20.63 -20.77 -26.92
C ASN A 180 20.44 -19.50 -26.06
N THR A 181 19.92 -18.40 -26.61
CA THR A 181 19.47 -17.26 -25.80
C THR A 181 17.97 -17.08 -25.91
N THR A 182 17.28 -16.87 -24.78
CA THR A 182 15.82 -16.68 -24.74
C THR A 182 15.50 -15.29 -24.21
N GLN A 183 14.67 -14.55 -24.94
CA GLN A 183 14.11 -13.29 -24.48
C GLN A 183 12.95 -13.58 -23.51
N VAL A 184 13.05 -13.05 -22.29
CA VAL A 184 12.04 -13.22 -21.23
C VAL A 184 11.06 -12.06 -21.20
N ILE A 185 11.56 -10.84 -21.43
CA ILE A 185 10.79 -9.59 -21.45
C ILE A 185 11.22 -8.79 -22.67
N SER A 186 10.26 -8.17 -23.36
CA SER A 186 10.50 -7.20 -24.42
C SER A 186 10.15 -5.79 -23.95
N GLN A 187 11.01 -4.82 -24.20
CA GLN A 187 10.73 -3.42 -23.89
C GLN A 187 9.51 -2.91 -24.69
N GLY A 188 8.59 -2.24 -24.00
CA GLY A 188 7.34 -1.72 -24.55
C GLY A 188 6.14 -2.67 -24.39
N ASP A 189 6.37 -3.96 -24.17
CA ASP A 189 5.27 -4.92 -23.96
C ASP A 189 4.57 -4.69 -22.62
N ALA A 190 3.32 -5.13 -22.50
CA ALA A 190 2.63 -5.18 -21.21
C ALA A 190 3.36 -6.13 -20.26
N GLY A 191 3.54 -5.72 -19.01
CA GLY A 191 4.14 -6.57 -17.99
C GLY A 191 3.09 -7.27 -17.16
N ASP A 192 3.16 -8.61 -17.07
CA ASP A 192 2.20 -9.39 -16.26
C ASP A 192 2.86 -10.14 -15.09
N PHE A 193 4.18 -10.30 -15.13
CA PHE A 193 4.92 -11.12 -14.18
C PHE A 193 6.09 -10.37 -13.53
N PHE A 194 6.39 -10.76 -12.31
CA PHE A 194 7.65 -10.51 -11.63
C PHE A 194 8.51 -11.76 -11.65
N TYR A 195 9.82 -11.60 -11.82
CA TYR A 195 10.76 -12.71 -11.92
C TYR A 195 11.89 -12.60 -10.89
N ILE A 196 12.28 -13.74 -10.32
CA ILE A 196 13.49 -13.89 -9.48
C ILE A 196 14.40 -14.92 -10.15
N VAL A 197 15.70 -14.63 -10.22
CA VAL A 197 16.69 -15.53 -10.81
C VAL A 197 17.10 -16.59 -9.81
N GLU A 198 16.74 -17.84 -10.05
CA GLU A 198 17.19 -18.99 -9.25
C GLU A 198 18.58 -19.46 -9.71
N ARG A 199 18.77 -19.57 -11.03
CA ARG A 199 20.02 -20.04 -11.65
C ARG A 199 20.24 -19.39 -13.01
N GLY A 200 21.50 -19.13 -13.33
CA GLY A 200 21.94 -18.49 -14.56
C GLY A 200 22.01 -16.98 -14.43
N SER A 201 22.16 -16.30 -15.56
CA SER A 201 22.26 -14.85 -15.62
C SER A 201 21.53 -14.27 -16.83
N PHE A 202 21.12 -13.01 -16.70
CA PHE A 202 20.28 -12.32 -17.67
C PHE A 202 20.85 -10.94 -17.99
N ASP A 203 20.93 -10.61 -19.27
CA ASP A 203 21.35 -9.31 -19.75
C ASP A 203 20.14 -8.39 -19.96
N VAL A 204 20.29 -7.13 -19.54
CA VAL A 204 19.25 -6.11 -19.63
C VAL A 204 19.65 -5.09 -20.69
N TYR A 205 18.75 -4.85 -21.63
CA TYR A 205 18.93 -3.91 -22.74
C TYR A 205 17.84 -2.83 -22.71
N VAL A 206 18.22 -1.59 -22.97
CA VAL A 206 17.30 -0.46 -23.04
C VAL A 206 17.55 0.32 -24.33
N ASN A 207 16.49 0.46 -25.12
CA ASN A 207 16.45 1.36 -26.26
C ASN A 207 15.90 2.73 -25.83
N SER A 208 16.60 3.80 -26.21
CA SER A 208 16.20 5.18 -25.93
C SER A 208 14.86 5.57 -26.56
N SER A 209 14.38 4.86 -27.59
CA SER A 209 13.04 5.09 -28.16
C SER A 209 11.90 4.59 -27.28
N GLY A 210 12.18 3.85 -26.20
CA GLY A 210 11.17 3.29 -25.30
C GLY A 210 10.53 1.99 -25.78
N THR A 211 10.91 1.51 -26.97
CA THR A 211 10.44 0.28 -27.62
C THR A 211 11.57 -0.38 -28.40
N ILE A 212 11.46 -1.67 -28.68
CA ILE A 212 12.40 -2.38 -29.56
C ILE A 212 12.25 -1.86 -31.00
N GLN A 213 13.36 -1.54 -31.66
CA GLN A 213 13.39 -1.08 -33.05
C GLN A 213 13.88 -2.18 -34.01
N PRO A 214 13.51 -2.14 -35.30
CA PRO A 214 14.13 -2.99 -36.31
C PRO A 214 15.61 -2.63 -36.52
N GLY A 215 16.46 -3.64 -36.75
CA GLY A 215 17.87 -3.45 -37.13
C GLY A 215 18.89 -3.81 -36.04
N PRO A 216 20.20 -3.64 -36.31
CA PRO A 216 21.30 -4.18 -35.48
C PRO A 216 21.37 -3.60 -34.08
N ASN A 217 20.91 -2.37 -33.91
CA ASN A 217 20.87 -1.69 -32.61
C ASN A 217 19.45 -1.67 -32.02
N GLY A 218 18.58 -2.55 -32.51
CA GLY A 218 17.15 -2.57 -32.19
C GLY A 218 16.83 -2.76 -30.70
N LEU A 219 17.68 -3.55 -30.01
CA LEU A 219 17.59 -3.81 -28.58
C LEU A 219 18.05 -2.62 -27.71
N GLY A 220 18.80 -1.69 -28.29
CA GLY A 220 19.46 -0.62 -27.56
C GLY A 220 20.74 -1.07 -26.85
N GLU A 221 21.14 -0.32 -25.82
CA GLU A 221 22.39 -0.56 -25.10
C GLU A 221 22.19 -1.54 -23.95
N LYS A 222 23.21 -2.36 -23.69
CA LYS A 222 23.25 -3.22 -22.50
C LYS A 222 23.48 -2.35 -21.27
N VAL A 223 22.48 -2.26 -20.40
CA VAL A 223 22.52 -1.43 -19.18
C VAL A 223 22.88 -2.21 -17.92
N GLY A 224 22.81 -3.55 -17.96
CA GLY A 224 23.12 -4.36 -16.79
C GLY A 224 23.11 -5.86 -17.06
N ASN A 225 23.49 -6.61 -16.02
CA ASN A 225 23.40 -8.05 -15.93
C ASN A 225 22.84 -8.43 -14.55
N ILE A 226 21.91 -9.37 -14.52
CA ILE A 226 21.22 -9.84 -13.32
C ILE A 226 21.63 -11.30 -13.10
N GLN A 227 22.19 -11.58 -11.92
CA GLN A 227 22.62 -12.92 -11.53
C GLN A 227 21.63 -13.58 -10.58
N ALA A 228 21.89 -14.83 -10.20
CA ALA A 228 21.13 -15.57 -9.21
C ALA A 228 20.95 -14.77 -7.90
N GLY A 229 19.72 -14.77 -7.37
CA GLY A 229 19.28 -13.92 -6.26
C GLY A 229 18.82 -12.53 -6.67
N GLY A 230 19.11 -12.09 -7.90
CA GLY A 230 18.54 -10.88 -8.49
C GLY A 230 17.09 -11.05 -8.92
N SER A 231 16.39 -9.93 -9.12
CA SER A 231 14.99 -9.93 -9.57
C SER A 231 14.72 -8.81 -10.56
N PHE A 232 13.64 -8.92 -11.33
CA PHE A 232 13.24 -7.92 -12.31
C PHE A 232 11.75 -7.98 -12.64
N GLY A 233 11.20 -6.83 -13.03
CA GLY A 233 9.83 -6.72 -13.50
C GLY A 233 8.80 -6.48 -12.41
N GLU A 234 9.25 -6.03 -11.23
CA GLU A 234 8.45 -5.79 -10.03
C GLU A 234 7.37 -4.72 -10.22
N LEU A 235 7.61 -3.71 -11.05
CA LEU A 235 6.60 -2.69 -11.37
C LEU A 235 5.37 -3.29 -12.07
N ALA A 236 5.54 -4.43 -12.74
CA ALA A 236 4.42 -5.19 -13.31
C ALA A 236 3.52 -5.85 -12.27
N LEU A 237 3.83 -5.77 -10.97
CA LEU A 237 2.89 -6.18 -9.92
C LEU A 237 1.96 -5.03 -9.52
N MET A 238 2.36 -3.77 -9.74
CA MET A 238 1.64 -2.60 -9.25
C MET A 238 0.57 -2.09 -10.22
N TYR A 239 0.93 -1.82 -11.46
CA TYR A 239 0.02 -1.32 -12.51
C TYR A 239 0.44 -1.80 -13.89
N ASN A 240 -0.51 -1.86 -14.82
CA ASN A 240 -0.26 -2.28 -16.20
C ASN A 240 0.62 -1.23 -16.89
N ALA A 241 1.93 -1.44 -16.80
CA ALA A 241 2.95 -0.55 -17.32
C ALA A 241 3.74 -1.27 -18.42
N PRO A 242 4.07 -0.55 -19.52
CA PRO A 242 5.02 -1.03 -20.50
C PRO A 242 6.34 -1.39 -19.84
N ARG A 243 6.95 -2.48 -20.27
CA ARG A 243 8.27 -2.91 -19.80
C ARG A 243 9.32 -1.88 -20.21
N ALA A 244 10.08 -1.39 -19.23
CA ALA A 244 11.09 -0.36 -19.45
C ALA A 244 12.37 -0.88 -20.13
N ALA A 245 12.57 -2.20 -20.15
CA ALA A 245 13.77 -2.84 -20.69
C ALA A 245 13.44 -4.20 -21.30
N THR A 246 14.32 -4.67 -22.18
CA THR A 246 14.32 -6.03 -22.71
C THR A 246 15.27 -6.88 -21.87
N VAL A 247 14.86 -8.09 -21.49
CA VAL A 247 15.66 -9.01 -20.67
C VAL A 247 15.85 -10.33 -21.41
N ILE A 248 17.12 -10.73 -21.59
CA ILE A 248 17.51 -11.89 -22.39
C ILE A 248 18.43 -12.79 -21.55
N SER A 249 18.26 -14.12 -21.65
CA SER A 249 19.18 -15.05 -20.99
C SER A 249 20.59 -14.91 -21.57
N ALA A 250 21.58 -14.77 -20.69
CA ALA A 250 23.00 -14.78 -21.06
C ALA A 250 23.56 -16.22 -21.14
N GLU A 251 22.84 -17.17 -20.55
CA GLU A 251 23.20 -18.59 -20.48
C GLU A 251 22.13 -19.48 -21.16
N PRO A 252 22.53 -20.69 -21.61
CA PRO A 252 21.65 -21.61 -22.33
C PRO A 252 20.56 -22.24 -21.46
N GLU A 253 20.82 -22.44 -20.17
CA GLU A 253 19.88 -23.06 -19.23
C GLU A 253 19.76 -22.20 -17.97
N CYS A 254 18.71 -21.39 -17.91
CA CYS A 254 18.41 -20.56 -16.75
C CYS A 254 17.15 -21.06 -16.04
N MET A 255 17.01 -20.69 -14.78
CA MET A 255 15.82 -20.97 -13.99
C MET A 255 15.34 -19.69 -13.31
N LEU A 256 14.07 -19.36 -13.52
CA LEU A 256 13.40 -18.24 -12.90
C LEU A 256 12.30 -18.75 -11.97
N TRP A 257 11.99 -17.98 -10.95
CA TRP A 257 10.71 -18.00 -10.27
C TRP A 257 9.84 -16.88 -10.83
N ALA A 258 8.54 -17.14 -11.02
CA ALA A 258 7.61 -16.16 -11.55
C ALA A 258 6.34 -16.08 -10.69
N VAL A 259 5.82 -14.87 -10.50
CA VAL A 259 4.48 -14.64 -9.95
C VAL A 259 3.78 -13.60 -10.81
N ASP A 260 2.51 -13.81 -11.12
CA ASP A 260 1.73 -12.87 -11.90
C ASP A 260 1.10 -11.78 -11.02
N ARG A 261 0.80 -10.65 -11.67
CA ARG A 261 0.16 -9.48 -11.08
C ARG A 261 -1.13 -9.79 -10.34
N ILE A 262 -2.01 -10.58 -10.97
CA ILE A 262 -3.35 -10.83 -10.45
C ILE A 262 -3.25 -11.65 -9.17
N THR A 263 -2.47 -12.74 -9.19
CA THR A 263 -2.18 -13.56 -8.01
C THR A 263 -1.58 -12.71 -6.88
N PHE A 264 -0.54 -11.91 -7.16
CA PHE A 264 0.08 -11.05 -6.15
C PHE A 264 -0.94 -10.09 -5.53
N ARG A 265 -1.72 -9.37 -6.35
CA ARG A 265 -2.71 -8.41 -5.86
C ARG A 265 -3.86 -9.08 -5.11
N ARG A 266 -4.32 -10.26 -5.55
CA ARG A 266 -5.36 -11.04 -4.86
C ARG A 266 -4.90 -11.46 -3.47
N ILE A 267 -3.67 -11.97 -3.32
CA ILE A 267 -3.10 -12.33 -2.00
C ILE A 267 -3.09 -11.12 -1.05
N LEU A 268 -2.65 -9.96 -1.52
CA LEU A 268 -2.62 -8.74 -0.71
C LEU A 268 -4.03 -8.24 -0.35
N MET A 269 -4.95 -8.25 -1.30
CA MET A 269 -6.32 -7.75 -1.08
C MET A 269 -7.15 -8.70 -0.22
N GLU A 270 -7.02 -10.00 -0.40
CA GLU A 270 -7.75 -11.00 0.37
C GLU A 270 -7.34 -10.98 1.83
N SER A 271 -6.03 -11.00 2.11
CA SER A 271 -5.51 -10.94 3.48
C SER A 271 -5.90 -9.64 4.21
N THR A 272 -5.84 -8.49 3.53
CA THR A 272 -6.24 -7.19 4.12
C THR A 272 -7.75 -7.11 4.35
N PHE A 273 -8.56 -7.61 3.40
CA PHE A 273 -10.01 -7.64 3.53
C PHE A 273 -10.49 -8.64 4.59
N ALA A 274 -9.91 -9.84 4.63
CA ALA A 274 -10.18 -10.85 5.64
C ALA A 274 -9.84 -10.32 7.05
N ARG A 275 -8.70 -9.64 7.20
CA ARG A 275 -8.32 -8.96 8.45
C ARG A 275 -9.34 -7.89 8.84
N ARG A 276 -9.72 -7.01 7.91
CA ARG A 276 -10.72 -5.96 8.16
C ARG A 276 -12.05 -6.55 8.59
N ARG A 277 -12.54 -7.59 7.90
CA ARG A 277 -13.81 -8.26 8.20
C ARG A 277 -13.77 -8.98 9.56
N MET A 278 -12.66 -9.65 9.87
CA MET A 278 -12.43 -10.27 11.18
C MET A 278 -12.52 -9.22 12.29
N TYR A 279 -11.83 -8.09 12.12
CA TYR A 279 -11.88 -7.00 13.10
C TYR A 279 -13.26 -6.34 13.16
N GLU A 280 -13.93 -6.07 12.05
CA GLU A 280 -15.28 -5.50 12.09
C GLU A 280 -16.28 -6.42 12.81
N SER A 281 -16.20 -7.73 12.57
CA SER A 281 -17.00 -8.72 13.30
C SER A 281 -16.68 -8.71 14.79
N PHE A 282 -15.39 -8.74 15.14
CA PHE A 282 -14.93 -8.72 16.53
C PHE A 282 -15.33 -7.41 17.24
N LEU A 283 -15.10 -6.25 16.63
CA LEU A 283 -15.46 -4.94 17.18
C LEU A 283 -16.98 -4.77 17.31
N GLY A 284 -17.78 -5.49 16.52
CA GLY A 284 -19.23 -5.57 16.69
C GLY A 284 -19.65 -6.38 17.92
N GLU A 285 -18.85 -7.37 18.34
CA GLU A 285 -19.09 -8.16 19.56
C GLU A 285 -18.67 -7.42 20.83
N VAL A 286 -17.73 -6.48 20.73
CA VAL A 286 -17.18 -5.72 21.88
C VAL A 286 -18.26 -4.77 22.43
N PRO A 287 -18.77 -4.99 23.67
CA PRO A 287 -19.86 -4.17 24.21
C PRO A 287 -19.51 -2.68 24.32
N LEU A 288 -18.24 -2.37 24.61
CA LEU A 288 -17.71 -1.00 24.67
C LEU A 288 -17.94 -0.21 23.37
N LEU A 289 -17.90 -0.88 22.22
CA LEU A 289 -17.94 -0.25 20.89
C LEU A 289 -19.33 -0.35 20.25
N SER A 290 -20.33 -0.80 21.00
CA SER A 290 -21.71 -1.00 20.52
C SER A 290 -22.40 0.29 20.09
N SER A 291 -22.01 1.44 20.66
CA SER A 291 -22.54 2.76 20.29
C SER A 291 -21.97 3.35 19.00
N LEU A 292 -20.90 2.75 18.46
CA LEU A 292 -20.25 3.25 17.25
C LEU A 292 -21.01 2.84 15.99
N THR A 293 -21.00 3.69 14.98
CA THR A 293 -21.47 3.37 13.64
C THR A 293 -20.53 2.35 12.95
N PRO A 294 -21.00 1.61 11.93
CA PRO A 294 -20.13 0.74 11.13
C PRO A 294 -18.92 1.48 10.54
N TYR A 295 -19.11 2.72 10.07
CA TYR A 295 -18.05 3.54 9.52
C TYR A 295 -16.97 3.90 10.56
N GLU A 296 -17.37 4.26 11.79
CA GLU A 296 -16.43 4.53 12.89
C GLU A 296 -15.67 3.27 13.32
N ARG A 297 -16.36 2.11 13.44
CA ARG A 297 -15.69 0.82 13.71
C ARG A 297 -14.69 0.47 12.62
N SER A 298 -15.01 0.75 11.37
CA SER A 298 -14.13 0.48 10.22
C SER A 298 -12.84 1.32 10.29
N LYS A 299 -12.92 2.58 10.74
CA LYS A 299 -11.73 3.41 10.99
C LYS A 299 -10.85 2.86 12.12
N ILE A 300 -11.46 2.29 13.15
CA ILE A 300 -10.73 1.64 14.24
C ILE A 300 -10.06 0.37 13.72
N ALA A 301 -10.79 -0.48 12.99
CA ALA A 301 -10.26 -1.71 12.39
C ALA A 301 -9.01 -1.46 11.54
N ASP A 302 -8.99 -0.37 10.77
CA ASP A 302 -7.83 0.03 9.94
C ASP A 302 -6.60 0.46 10.75
N ALA A 303 -6.77 0.82 12.03
CA ALA A 303 -5.70 1.26 12.92
C ALA A 303 -5.26 0.20 13.93
N LEU A 304 -5.89 -0.99 13.94
CA LEU A 304 -5.57 -2.06 14.88
C LEU A 304 -4.42 -2.93 14.38
N GLU A 305 -3.49 -3.22 15.28
CA GLU A 305 -2.42 -4.19 15.05
C GLU A 305 -2.64 -5.44 15.92
N THR A 306 -2.31 -6.62 15.40
CA THR A 306 -2.38 -7.86 16.18
C THR A 306 -1.08 -8.05 16.97
N GLN A 307 -1.18 -8.41 18.25
CA GLN A 307 -0.07 -8.97 19.03
C GLN A 307 -0.47 -10.32 19.65
N LYS A 308 0.51 -11.22 19.76
CA LYS A 308 0.33 -12.57 20.30
C LYS A 308 1.25 -12.75 21.51
N PHE A 309 0.72 -13.39 22.55
CA PHE A 309 1.40 -13.65 23.81
C PHE A 309 1.21 -15.12 24.19
N GLY A 310 2.27 -15.75 24.68
CA GLY A 310 2.23 -17.08 25.25
C GLY A 310 1.70 -17.08 26.70
N PRO A 311 1.30 -18.23 27.24
CA PRO A 311 0.91 -18.34 28.64
C PRO A 311 2.04 -17.90 29.57
N GLY A 312 1.73 -17.03 30.54
CA GLY A 312 2.67 -16.45 31.48
C GLY A 312 3.37 -15.17 30.99
N ASP A 313 3.21 -14.79 29.72
CA ASP A 313 3.81 -13.56 29.20
C ASP A 313 3.14 -12.33 29.80
N ILE A 314 3.95 -11.32 30.13
CA ILE A 314 3.47 -10.05 30.67
C ILE A 314 3.15 -9.10 29.52
N ILE A 315 1.87 -8.75 29.37
CA ILE A 315 1.35 -7.85 28.33
C ILE A 315 1.55 -6.39 28.75
N ILE A 316 1.28 -6.09 30.02
CA ILE A 316 1.46 -4.77 30.63
C ILE A 316 2.19 -4.96 31.96
N ARG A 317 3.15 -4.09 32.28
CA ARG A 317 3.76 -4.01 33.61
C ARG A 317 3.24 -2.79 34.35
N GLU A 318 2.91 -2.98 35.62
CA GLU A 318 2.57 -1.88 36.53
C GLU A 318 3.72 -0.88 36.61
N GLY A 319 3.38 0.42 36.64
CA GLY A 319 4.35 1.51 36.73
C GLY A 319 4.97 1.94 35.40
N ASP A 320 4.85 1.14 34.34
CA ASP A 320 5.34 1.53 33.02
C ASP A 320 4.51 2.69 32.44
N PRO A 321 5.08 3.53 31.56
CA PRO A 321 4.28 4.47 30.76
C PRO A 321 3.27 3.75 29.87
N GLY A 322 2.02 4.22 29.85
CA GLY A 322 1.00 3.66 28.97
C GLY A 322 0.92 4.36 27.62
N HIS A 323 1.24 3.64 26.55
CA HIS A 323 1.18 4.16 25.18
C HIS A 323 0.24 3.39 24.24
N SER A 324 -0.37 2.31 24.74
CA SER A 324 -1.22 1.43 23.96
C SER A 324 -2.46 1.00 24.73
N PHE A 325 -3.57 0.84 24.01
CA PHE A 325 -4.82 0.25 24.44
C PHE A 325 -4.97 -1.13 23.81
N PHE A 326 -5.57 -2.08 24.53
CA PHE A 326 -5.68 -3.47 24.07
C PHE A 326 -7.12 -3.97 24.15
N LEU A 327 -7.53 -4.71 23.13
CA LEU A 327 -8.78 -5.47 23.04
C LEU A 327 -8.45 -6.97 22.96
N LEU A 328 -9.05 -7.79 23.82
CA LEU A 328 -8.77 -9.22 23.87
C LEU A 328 -9.55 -9.96 22.77
N GLU A 329 -8.86 -10.42 21.74
CA GLU A 329 -9.45 -11.12 20.58
C GLU A 329 -9.67 -12.61 20.88
N SER A 330 -8.70 -13.24 21.57
CA SER A 330 -8.80 -14.63 22.03
C SER A 330 -7.89 -14.89 23.22
N GLY A 331 -8.18 -15.97 23.94
CA GLY A 331 -7.50 -16.34 25.17
C GLY A 331 -8.06 -15.62 26.40
N GLU A 332 -7.29 -15.67 27.48
CA GLU A 332 -7.63 -15.13 28.79
C GLU A 332 -6.40 -14.49 29.41
N ALA A 333 -6.60 -13.38 30.12
CA ALA A 333 -5.54 -12.66 30.81
C ALA A 333 -5.99 -12.20 32.19
N ASP A 334 -5.04 -12.00 33.09
CA ASP A 334 -5.29 -11.62 34.48
C ASP A 334 -4.53 -10.36 34.86
N ALA A 335 -5.21 -9.45 35.56
CA ALA A 335 -4.60 -8.24 36.12
C ALA A 335 -4.15 -8.47 37.55
N TYR A 336 -2.95 -8.01 37.89
CA TYR A 336 -2.34 -8.08 39.21
C TYR A 336 -1.84 -6.72 39.66
N LYS A 337 -2.04 -6.37 40.93
CA LYS A 337 -1.64 -5.07 41.48
C LYS A 337 -0.75 -5.21 42.72
N GLY A 338 0.44 -4.60 42.65
CA GLY A 338 1.46 -4.69 43.68
C GLY A 338 2.09 -6.08 43.71
N ASP A 339 1.55 -6.97 44.54
CA ASP A 339 2.04 -8.36 44.65
C ASP A 339 1.53 -9.21 43.46
N PRO A 340 2.38 -10.02 42.80
CA PRO A 340 1.97 -11.02 41.82
C PRO A 340 0.88 -11.99 42.28
N SER A 341 0.62 -12.15 43.58
CA SER A 341 -0.51 -12.97 44.07
C SER A 341 -1.84 -12.20 44.15
N ASN A 342 -1.82 -10.87 44.08
CA ASN A 342 -3.00 -10.03 44.21
C ASN A 342 -3.70 -9.82 42.87
N LYS A 343 -4.46 -10.84 42.43
CA LYS A 343 -5.29 -10.78 41.23
C LYS A 343 -6.48 -9.84 41.46
N VAL A 344 -6.56 -8.77 40.66
CA VAL A 344 -7.60 -7.73 40.78
C VAL A 344 -8.67 -7.83 39.70
N LEU A 345 -8.37 -8.44 38.54
CA LEU A 345 -9.34 -8.62 37.47
C LEU A 345 -8.99 -9.82 36.58
N HIS A 346 -10.01 -10.38 35.95
CA HIS A 346 -9.88 -11.42 34.94
C HIS A 346 -10.52 -10.95 33.63
N TYR A 347 -9.82 -11.14 32.52
CA TYR A 347 -10.23 -10.74 31.19
C TYR A 347 -10.49 -11.95 30.30
N LYS A 348 -11.60 -11.88 29.55
CA LYS A 348 -12.00 -12.84 28.52
C LYS A 348 -12.18 -12.14 27.17
N LYS A 349 -12.39 -12.93 26.11
CA LYS A 349 -12.63 -12.42 24.77
C LYS A 349 -13.70 -11.30 24.78
N GLY A 350 -13.38 -10.20 24.11
CA GLY A 350 -14.24 -9.01 24.02
C GLY A 350 -13.99 -7.96 25.10
N ASP A 351 -13.25 -8.30 26.15
CA ASP A 351 -12.82 -7.35 27.16
C ASP A 351 -11.66 -6.48 26.64
N PHE A 352 -11.37 -5.40 27.38
CA PHE A 352 -10.31 -4.45 27.06
C PHE A 352 -9.50 -4.09 28.30
N PHE A 353 -8.30 -3.56 28.08
CA PHE A 353 -7.45 -3.05 29.15
C PHE A 353 -6.41 -2.05 28.64
N GLY A 354 -5.80 -1.32 29.58
CA GLY A 354 -4.75 -0.34 29.29
C GLY A 354 -5.27 1.05 28.92
N GLU A 355 -6.57 1.29 29.00
CA GLU A 355 -7.22 2.58 28.79
C GLU A 355 -6.87 3.59 29.89
N LEU A 356 -6.76 3.17 31.17
CA LEU A 356 -6.54 4.08 32.31
C LEU A 356 -5.34 5.01 32.11
N ALA A 357 -4.22 4.44 31.64
CA ALA A 357 -2.99 5.19 31.43
C ALA A 357 -3.11 6.21 30.28
N LEU A 358 -4.00 5.96 29.31
CA LEU A 358 -4.25 6.88 28.20
C LEU A 358 -5.24 7.97 28.58
N LEU A 359 -6.21 7.67 29.45
CA LEU A 359 -7.26 8.60 29.89
C LEU A 359 -6.78 9.59 30.94
N ASN A 360 -5.86 9.17 31.82
CA ASN A 360 -5.38 9.98 32.95
C ASN A 360 -3.97 10.53 32.77
N ASP A 361 -3.31 10.17 31.67
CA ASP A 361 -1.89 10.46 31.45
C ASP A 361 -1.00 9.99 32.62
N ALA A 362 -1.33 8.83 33.17
CA ALA A 362 -0.69 8.23 34.34
C ALA A 362 0.02 6.91 33.98
N PRO A 363 0.99 6.45 34.80
CA PRO A 363 1.57 5.12 34.64
C PRO A 363 0.53 3.98 34.71
N ARG A 364 0.89 2.81 34.19
CA ARG A 364 0.05 1.60 34.24
C ARG A 364 -0.30 1.24 35.69
N ALA A 365 -1.60 1.12 35.98
CA ALA A 365 -2.11 0.93 37.34
C ALA A 365 -1.99 -0.51 37.88
N ALA A 366 -1.79 -1.48 36.99
CA ALA A 366 -1.67 -2.90 37.30
C ALA A 366 -0.89 -3.60 36.17
N SER A 367 -0.29 -4.74 36.48
CA SER A 367 0.30 -5.63 35.48
C SER A 367 -0.78 -6.52 34.87
N VAL A 368 -0.70 -6.84 33.59
CA VAL A 368 -1.60 -7.78 32.91
C VAL A 368 -0.76 -8.92 32.35
N VAL A 369 -1.11 -10.16 32.73
CA VAL A 369 -0.40 -11.37 32.36
C VAL A 369 -1.32 -12.30 31.58
N ALA A 370 -0.82 -12.89 30.49
CA ALA A 370 -1.56 -13.86 29.71
C ALA A 370 -1.72 -15.17 30.50
N SER A 371 -2.95 -15.60 30.76
CA SER A 371 -3.25 -16.86 31.47
C SER A 371 -3.23 -18.04 30.50
N THR A 372 -3.57 -17.81 29.24
CA THR A 372 -3.52 -18.77 28.14
C THR A 372 -2.75 -18.19 26.94
N GLN A 373 -2.77 -18.85 25.78
CA GLN A 373 -2.28 -18.22 24.56
C GLN A 373 -3.23 -17.10 24.16
N VAL A 374 -2.74 -15.86 24.21
CA VAL A 374 -3.54 -14.65 24.07
C VAL A 374 -3.25 -13.98 22.74
N LYS A 375 -4.31 -13.54 22.07
CA LYS A 375 -4.24 -12.62 20.93
C LYS A 375 -4.98 -11.35 21.28
N VAL A 376 -4.32 -10.21 21.09
CA VAL A 376 -4.91 -8.88 21.31
C VAL A 376 -4.85 -8.05 20.04
N ALA A 377 -5.86 -7.20 19.86
CA ALA A 377 -5.80 -6.09 18.94
C ALA A 377 -5.36 -4.84 19.73
N THR A 378 -4.28 -4.19 19.32
CA THR A 378 -3.70 -3.02 20.01
C THR A 378 -3.93 -1.74 19.21
N LEU A 379 -4.12 -0.62 19.92
CA LEU A 379 -4.26 0.72 19.39
C LEU A 379 -3.33 1.67 20.12
N GLY A 380 -2.47 2.41 19.40
CA GLY A 380 -1.56 3.38 20.00
C GLY A 380 -2.27 4.63 20.55
N LYS A 381 -1.65 5.34 21.51
CA LYS A 381 -2.20 6.53 22.20
C LYS A 381 -2.80 7.58 21.24
N ASN A 382 -2.09 7.94 20.19
CA ASN A 382 -2.56 8.95 19.22
C ASN A 382 -3.79 8.47 18.44
N ALA A 383 -3.83 7.19 18.09
CA ALA A 383 -4.97 6.60 17.40
C ALA A 383 -6.16 6.44 18.36
N PHE A 384 -5.92 6.05 19.61
CA PHE A 384 -6.94 5.99 20.67
C PHE A 384 -7.64 7.33 20.87
N GLN A 385 -6.88 8.42 21.08
CA GLN A 385 -7.46 9.75 21.31
C GLN A 385 -8.26 10.26 20.10
N ARG A 386 -7.80 9.95 18.88
CA ARG A 386 -8.46 10.39 17.64
C ARG A 386 -9.68 9.56 17.26
N LEU A 387 -9.67 8.25 17.53
CA LEU A 387 -10.66 7.31 17.00
C LEU A 387 -11.68 6.85 18.04
N LEU A 388 -11.34 6.87 19.34
CA LEU A 388 -12.22 6.42 20.42
C LEU A 388 -12.85 7.57 21.21
N GLY A 389 -12.75 8.81 20.72
CA GLY A 389 -13.44 9.97 21.30
C GLY A 389 -14.93 9.73 21.62
N PRO A 390 -15.73 9.11 20.73
CA PRO A 390 -17.15 8.86 21.02
C PRO A 390 -17.41 7.89 22.19
N VAL A 391 -16.46 7.00 22.50
CA VAL A 391 -16.57 6.02 23.59
C VAL A 391 -15.74 6.39 24.82
N GLU A 392 -14.99 7.50 24.77
CA GLU A 392 -14.17 7.98 25.89
C GLU A 392 -15.01 8.13 27.17
N GLY A 393 -16.21 8.69 27.06
CA GLY A 393 -17.13 8.82 28.20
C GLY A 393 -17.60 7.49 28.79
N ILE A 394 -17.65 6.41 28.00
CA ILE A 394 -18.00 5.06 28.48
C ILE A 394 -16.80 4.46 29.22
N LEU A 395 -15.61 4.59 28.64
CA LEU A 395 -14.36 4.14 29.25
C LEU A 395 -14.13 4.80 30.62
N ARG A 396 -14.49 6.09 30.76
CA ARG A 396 -14.34 6.81 32.03
C ARG A 396 -15.26 6.33 33.15
N ARG A 397 -16.38 5.68 32.81
CA ARG A 397 -17.38 5.21 33.79
C ARG A 397 -17.12 3.79 34.26
N THR A 398 -16.20 3.05 33.64
CA THR A 398 -15.87 1.68 34.03
C THR A 398 -15.20 1.67 35.41
N ARG A 399 -15.83 0.98 36.36
CA ARG A 399 -15.31 0.84 37.73
C ARG A 399 -14.45 -0.41 37.88
N TYR A 400 -13.36 -0.29 38.62
CA TYR A 400 -12.42 -1.37 38.86
C TYR A 400 -12.22 -1.62 40.36
N GLU A 401 -12.64 -2.78 40.85
CA GLU A 401 -12.48 -3.15 42.25
C GLU A 401 -10.99 -3.24 42.63
N GLY A 402 -10.60 -2.61 43.75
CA GLY A 402 -9.21 -2.62 44.21
C GLY A 402 -8.25 -1.68 43.45
N ILE A 403 -8.70 -0.99 42.39
CA ILE A 403 -7.89 -0.06 41.61
C ILE A 403 -8.41 1.37 41.81
N LYS A 404 -7.66 2.21 42.55
CA LYS A 404 -7.87 3.66 42.56
C LYS A 404 -7.48 4.21 41.18
N SER A 405 -8.45 4.30 40.28
CA SER A 405 -8.21 4.72 38.91
C SER A 405 -8.21 6.24 38.74
N GLY A 406 -8.93 6.98 39.59
CA GLY A 406 -9.11 8.44 39.43
C GLY A 406 -9.98 8.85 38.24
N VAL A 407 -10.44 7.89 37.43
CA VAL A 407 -11.27 8.15 36.25
C VAL A 407 -12.75 8.33 36.63
N GLU A 408 -13.18 7.70 37.72
CA GLU A 408 -14.58 7.67 38.16
C GLU A 408 -15.13 9.04 38.61
N GLU A 409 -14.25 10.00 38.91
CA GLU A 409 -14.59 11.35 39.38
C GLU A 409 -14.47 12.43 38.28
N MET A 410 -14.02 12.09 37.06
CA MET A 410 -13.91 13.04 35.95
C MET A 410 -15.22 13.15 35.17
N ASP A 411 -15.87 14.32 35.21
CA ASP A 411 -17.04 14.62 34.38
C ASP A 411 -16.63 14.71 32.89
N PRO A 412 -17.19 13.87 31.99
CA PRO A 412 -16.86 13.90 30.56
C PRO A 412 -17.24 15.21 29.84
N LEU A 413 -17.97 16.13 30.49
CA LEU A 413 -18.43 17.38 29.87
C LEU A 413 -17.72 18.66 30.35
N HIS A 414 -16.79 18.59 31.28
CA HIS A 414 -16.02 19.76 31.72
C HIS A 414 -14.56 19.67 31.28
N ARG A 415 -14.24 20.35 30.17
CA ARG A 415 -12.87 20.85 29.92
C ARG A 415 -12.71 22.12 30.74
N GLU A 416 -11.77 22.14 31.67
CA GLU A 416 -11.18 23.40 32.17
C GLU A 416 -10.35 24.09 31.08
#